data_AF-A0A0L0C0Q8-F1
#
_entry.id   AF-A0A0L0C0Q8-F1
#
_cell.length_a   1.000
_cell.length_b   1.000
_cell.length_c   1.000
_cell.angle_alpha   90.00
_cell.angle_beta   90.00
_cell.angle_gamma   90.00
#
_symmetry.space_group_name_H-M   'P 1'
#
loop_
_entity.id
_entity.type
_entity.pdbx_description
1 polymer ?
#
loop_
_entity_poly.entity_id
_entity_poly.type
_entity_poly.pdbx_seq_one_letter_code
_entity_poly.pdbx_strand_id
1 'polypeptide(L)'
;MSNSGTVDLTGGTLNLSAGGTSSATGGLTGDGTLSVTGGDLSVSAANSSLAGTTQIGKNASVTLRDNGTLGTAAVAVTGTLNLLADNLTLVNALSGNGQVSTQAAVTLSGDNRSFTGEHHLNSNGKLTVSQAQNLGADSATVHLDAAGAGLVLSNLSGSIHNALYGVSGTTVSVTGGSKAEMTADNSGFLGNWLVSGDSLLRVAAGNNLGKDSSVNLAAAGDTLQLAGYQGIFANNVSGSGLLSLTDSAAVTLDSTQKLGADLAVGIADNSALTLSDLA
;
A
#
# COMPACT_ATOMS: atom_id res chain seq x y z
N MET A 1 -5.68 -26.70 -16.56
CA MET A 1 -7.13 -26.98 -16.41
C MET A 1 -7.93 -25.86 -17.10
N SER A 2 -9.13 -26.13 -17.63
CA SER A 2 -10.03 -25.08 -18.14
C SER A 2 -11.43 -25.35 -17.60
N ASN A 3 -11.83 -24.57 -16.60
CA ASN A 3 -13.11 -24.72 -15.93
C ASN A 3 -14.14 -23.69 -16.43
N SER A 4 -15.17 -24.19 -17.11
CA SER A 4 -16.34 -23.42 -17.53
C SER A 4 -17.62 -23.86 -16.79
N GLY A 5 -17.50 -24.74 -15.79
CA GLY A 5 -18.59 -25.20 -14.94
C GLY A 5 -18.24 -24.96 -13.47
N THR A 6 -18.67 -25.85 -12.58
CA THR A 6 -18.40 -25.76 -11.14
C THR A 6 -17.48 -26.89 -10.69
N VAL A 7 -16.46 -26.53 -9.90
CA VAL A 7 -15.62 -27.43 -9.14
C VAL A 7 -15.85 -27.16 -7.66
N ASP A 8 -16.41 -28.14 -6.97
CA ASP A 8 -16.63 -28.10 -5.52
C ASP A 8 -15.47 -28.79 -4.81
N LEU A 9 -14.83 -28.07 -3.89
CA LEU A 9 -13.71 -28.57 -3.12
C LEU A 9 -14.16 -29.33 -1.86
N THR A 10 -15.37 -29.10 -1.30
CA THR A 10 -15.96 -29.85 -0.16
C THR A 10 -14.96 -30.35 0.91
N GLY A 11 -14.00 -29.50 1.31
CA GLY A 11 -12.94 -29.82 2.27
C GLY A 11 -11.70 -30.56 1.72
N GLY A 12 -11.77 -31.10 0.50
CA GLY A 12 -10.65 -31.72 -0.21
C GLY A 12 -9.62 -30.72 -0.75
N THR A 13 -8.55 -31.24 -1.35
CA THR A 13 -7.51 -30.40 -1.99
C THR A 13 -7.46 -30.64 -3.49
N LEU A 14 -7.63 -29.57 -4.28
CA LEU A 14 -7.34 -29.57 -5.70
C LEU A 14 -5.94 -29.02 -5.95
N ASN A 15 -5.05 -29.85 -6.48
CA ASN A 15 -3.69 -29.45 -6.85
C ASN A 15 -3.61 -29.13 -8.35
N LEU A 16 -3.17 -27.92 -8.69
CA LEU A 16 -2.91 -27.46 -10.04
C LEU A 16 -1.40 -27.27 -10.24
N SER A 17 -0.76 -28.17 -10.99
CA SER A 17 0.69 -28.12 -11.26
C SER A 17 1.08 -27.29 -12.48
N ALA A 18 0.11 -26.97 -13.33
CA ALA A 18 0.30 -26.18 -14.56
C ALA A 18 -0.72 -25.04 -14.69
N GLY A 19 -1.34 -24.64 -13.58
CA GLY A 19 -2.38 -23.61 -13.55
C GLY A 19 -3.62 -23.94 -14.38
N GLY A 20 -4.20 -22.92 -15.01
CA GLY A 20 -5.41 -23.06 -15.82
C GLY A 20 -6.27 -21.81 -15.88
N THR A 21 -7.52 -21.98 -16.25
CA THR A 21 -8.53 -20.93 -16.27
C THR A 21 -9.79 -21.37 -15.53
N SER A 22 -10.44 -20.46 -14.82
CA SER A 22 -11.78 -20.63 -14.28
C SER A 22 -12.61 -19.37 -14.57
N SER A 23 -13.63 -19.51 -15.40
CA SER A 23 -14.36 -18.36 -15.97
C SER A 23 -15.86 -18.35 -15.69
N ALA A 24 -16.40 -19.38 -15.03
CA ALA A 24 -17.81 -19.43 -14.64
C ALA A 24 -18.02 -18.77 -13.26
N THR A 25 -19.11 -18.02 -13.11
CA THR A 25 -19.59 -17.56 -11.79
C THR A 25 -19.93 -18.76 -10.92
N GLY A 26 -19.41 -18.81 -9.69
CA GLY A 26 -19.50 -19.99 -8.85
C GLY A 26 -18.74 -21.19 -9.42
N GLY A 27 -17.74 -20.92 -10.27
CA GLY A 27 -16.94 -21.96 -10.90
C GLY A 27 -16.03 -22.70 -9.91
N LEU A 28 -15.67 -22.05 -8.81
CA LEU A 28 -14.97 -22.64 -7.67
C LEU A 28 -15.83 -22.45 -6.42
N THR A 29 -16.01 -23.51 -5.63
CA THR A 29 -16.84 -23.46 -4.42
C THR A 29 -16.30 -24.40 -3.34
N GLY A 30 -16.81 -24.23 -2.12
CA GLY A 30 -16.50 -25.09 -0.98
C GLY A 30 -15.43 -24.49 -0.07
N ASP A 31 -15.13 -25.24 0.97
CA ASP A 31 -14.24 -24.91 2.09
C ASP A 31 -12.88 -25.64 2.03
N GLY A 32 -12.62 -26.36 0.94
CA GLY A 32 -11.37 -27.07 0.71
C GLY A 32 -10.20 -26.18 0.28
N THR A 33 -9.10 -26.83 -0.09
CA THR A 33 -7.88 -26.14 -0.54
C THR A 33 -7.76 -26.15 -2.06
N LEU A 34 -7.60 -24.97 -2.65
CA LEU A 34 -7.13 -24.78 -4.02
C LEU A 34 -5.61 -24.52 -3.99
N SER A 35 -4.80 -25.48 -4.40
CA SER A 35 -3.33 -25.36 -4.37
C SER A 35 -2.77 -25.23 -5.78
N VAL A 36 -2.19 -24.08 -6.10
CA VAL A 36 -1.51 -23.82 -7.38
C VAL A 36 -0.02 -23.92 -7.15
N THR A 37 0.60 -25.00 -7.64
CA THR A 37 2.02 -25.33 -7.37
C THR A 37 2.94 -24.97 -8.54
N GLY A 38 2.38 -24.74 -9.72
CA GLY A 38 3.09 -24.25 -10.90
C GLY A 38 2.14 -23.71 -11.97
N GLY A 39 2.68 -22.91 -12.88
CA GLY A 39 1.91 -22.22 -13.92
C GLY A 39 1.07 -21.06 -13.39
N ASP A 40 0.22 -20.50 -14.25
CA ASP A 40 -0.72 -19.42 -13.90
C ASP A 40 -2.15 -19.92 -13.88
N LEU A 41 -2.86 -19.69 -12.77
CA LEU A 41 -4.31 -19.86 -12.69
C LEU A 41 -4.99 -18.50 -12.88
N SER A 42 -5.67 -18.30 -14.01
CA SER A 42 -6.49 -17.12 -14.25
C SER A 42 -7.93 -17.36 -13.80
N VAL A 43 -8.44 -16.55 -12.88
CA VAL A 43 -9.83 -16.57 -12.40
C VAL A 43 -10.52 -15.28 -12.82
N SER A 44 -11.61 -15.40 -13.59
CA SER A 44 -12.25 -14.26 -14.25
C SER A 44 -13.74 -14.11 -13.97
N ALA A 45 -14.25 -14.77 -12.93
CA ALA A 45 -15.63 -14.63 -12.48
C ALA A 45 -15.71 -14.83 -10.96
N ALA A 46 -16.75 -14.26 -10.33
CA ALA A 46 -16.94 -14.31 -8.88
C ALA A 46 -17.22 -15.72 -8.36
N ASN A 47 -16.66 -16.05 -7.20
CA ASN A 47 -16.79 -17.35 -6.52
C ASN A 47 -17.19 -17.14 -5.05
N SER A 48 -18.35 -16.54 -4.80
CA SER A 48 -18.82 -16.16 -3.46
C SER A 48 -18.91 -17.30 -2.46
N SER A 49 -19.04 -18.54 -2.94
CA SER A 49 -19.12 -19.76 -2.12
C SER A 49 -17.77 -20.46 -1.92
N LEU A 50 -16.66 -19.89 -2.42
CA LEU A 50 -15.32 -20.35 -2.12
C LEU A 50 -14.85 -19.72 -0.80
N ALA A 51 -14.74 -20.54 0.25
CA ALA A 51 -14.49 -20.09 1.63
C ALA A 51 -13.27 -20.77 2.28
N GLY A 52 -12.62 -21.71 1.59
CA GLY A 52 -11.48 -22.46 2.11
C GLY A 52 -10.15 -21.71 2.04
N THR A 53 -9.14 -22.33 1.44
CA THR A 53 -7.80 -21.71 1.27
C THR A 53 -7.34 -21.79 -0.17
N THR A 54 -6.81 -20.69 -0.70
CA THR A 54 -6.02 -20.68 -1.94
C THR A 54 -4.54 -20.62 -1.60
N GLN A 55 -3.76 -21.61 -2.02
CA GLN A 55 -2.30 -21.65 -1.83
C GLN A 55 -1.61 -21.38 -3.17
N ILE A 56 -0.69 -20.44 -3.19
CA ILE A 56 0.11 -20.07 -4.35
C ILE A 56 1.56 -20.46 -4.06
N GLY A 57 2.01 -21.55 -4.66
CA GLY A 57 3.36 -22.05 -4.52
C GLY A 57 4.40 -21.14 -5.17
N LYS A 58 5.66 -21.24 -4.72
CA LYS A 58 6.77 -20.36 -5.12
C LYS A 58 6.94 -20.16 -6.63
N ASN A 59 6.64 -21.19 -7.43
CA ASN A 59 6.81 -21.18 -8.89
C ASN A 59 5.48 -21.02 -9.64
N ALA A 60 4.45 -20.50 -8.96
CA ALA A 60 3.10 -20.39 -9.47
C ALA A 60 2.57 -18.96 -9.34
N SER A 61 1.56 -18.67 -10.14
CA SER A 61 0.78 -17.44 -10.00
C SER A 61 -0.72 -17.70 -10.03
N VAL A 62 -1.46 -16.81 -9.39
CA VAL A 62 -2.92 -16.70 -9.52
C VAL A 62 -3.23 -15.30 -10.00
N THR A 63 -4.01 -15.20 -11.08
CA THR A 63 -4.36 -13.94 -11.72
C THR A 63 -5.86 -13.68 -11.58
N LEU A 64 -6.21 -12.60 -10.88
CA LEU A 64 -7.59 -12.19 -10.63
C LEU A 64 -8.02 -11.13 -11.65
N ARG A 65 -9.05 -11.44 -12.42
CA ARG A 65 -9.54 -10.58 -13.52
C ARG A 65 -10.92 -9.97 -13.27
N ASP A 66 -11.55 -10.34 -12.16
CA ASP A 66 -12.84 -9.77 -11.74
C ASP A 66 -12.92 -9.69 -10.20
N ASN A 67 -13.95 -9.00 -9.71
CA ASN A 67 -14.31 -8.93 -8.31
C ASN A 67 -14.81 -10.27 -7.76
N GLY A 68 -14.52 -10.53 -6.48
CA GLY A 68 -15.00 -11.73 -5.78
C GLY A 68 -14.44 -13.06 -6.31
N THR A 69 -13.38 -13.04 -7.12
CA THR A 69 -12.80 -14.20 -7.79
C THR A 69 -12.31 -15.30 -6.85
N LEU A 70 -11.84 -14.94 -5.65
CA LEU A 70 -11.43 -15.90 -4.61
C LEU A 70 -12.48 -16.05 -3.48
N GLY A 71 -13.68 -15.50 -3.65
CA GLY A 71 -14.70 -15.52 -2.62
C GLY A 71 -14.18 -14.93 -1.31
N THR A 72 -14.36 -15.67 -0.22
CA THR A 72 -13.87 -15.32 1.13
C THR A 72 -12.70 -16.18 1.58
N ALA A 73 -12.15 -17.03 0.71
CA ALA A 73 -11.04 -17.92 1.05
C ALA A 73 -9.81 -17.16 1.54
N ALA A 74 -9.09 -17.71 2.53
CA ALA A 74 -7.76 -17.20 2.87
C ALA A 74 -6.78 -17.45 1.70
N VAL A 75 -5.77 -16.61 1.56
CA VAL A 75 -4.78 -16.73 0.47
C VAL A 75 -3.37 -16.80 1.05
N ALA A 76 -2.71 -17.94 0.86
CA ALA A 76 -1.31 -18.15 1.21
C ALA A 76 -0.44 -17.90 -0.03
N VAL A 77 0.28 -16.78 -0.03
CA VAL A 77 1.09 -16.30 -1.15
C VAL A 77 2.57 -16.62 -0.89
N THR A 78 3.09 -17.67 -1.54
CA THR A 78 4.53 -17.94 -1.64
C THR A 78 5.08 -17.65 -3.04
N GLY A 79 4.23 -17.74 -4.06
CA GLY A 79 4.49 -17.30 -5.44
C GLY A 79 3.98 -15.89 -5.68
N THR A 80 3.14 -15.70 -6.70
CA THR A 80 2.61 -14.39 -7.08
C THR A 80 1.08 -14.35 -7.16
N LEU A 81 0.46 -13.37 -6.52
CA LEU A 81 -0.94 -13.02 -6.69
C LEU A 81 -1.04 -11.77 -7.58
N ASN A 82 -1.62 -11.88 -8.78
CA ASN A 82 -1.79 -10.76 -9.70
C ASN A 82 -3.22 -10.20 -9.63
N LEU A 83 -3.34 -8.89 -9.43
CA LEU A 83 -4.60 -8.16 -9.29
C LEU A 83 -4.79 -7.25 -10.52
N LEU A 84 -5.57 -7.72 -11.50
CA LEU A 84 -5.77 -7.05 -12.80
C LEU A 84 -7.15 -6.42 -12.95
N ALA A 85 -8.10 -6.75 -12.06
CA ALA A 85 -9.45 -6.19 -12.09
C ALA A 85 -9.45 -4.74 -11.58
N ASP A 86 -10.06 -3.85 -12.36
CA ASP A 86 -10.25 -2.46 -11.94
C ASP A 86 -11.36 -2.36 -10.89
N ASN A 87 -11.15 -1.50 -9.89
CA ASN A 87 -12.00 -1.36 -8.70
C ASN A 87 -12.22 -2.70 -7.97
N LEU A 88 -11.19 -3.56 -7.94
CA LEU A 88 -11.21 -4.80 -7.17
C LEU A 88 -11.24 -4.47 -5.68
N THR A 89 -12.14 -5.09 -4.91
CA THR A 89 -12.00 -5.15 -3.45
C THR A 89 -11.55 -6.55 -3.04
N LEU A 90 -10.31 -6.66 -2.58
CA LEU A 90 -9.75 -7.90 -2.05
C LEU A 90 -9.97 -7.95 -0.53
N VAL A 91 -10.99 -8.71 -0.13
CA VAL A 91 -11.37 -8.92 1.28
C VAL A 91 -10.62 -10.08 1.94
N ASN A 92 -9.91 -10.87 1.14
CA ASN A 92 -9.27 -12.11 1.57
C ASN A 92 -8.08 -11.82 2.50
N ALA A 93 -7.96 -12.61 3.56
CA ALA A 93 -6.79 -12.57 4.44
C ALA A 93 -5.57 -13.15 3.72
N LEU A 94 -4.50 -12.36 3.64
CA LEU A 94 -3.25 -12.73 3.00
C LEU A 94 -2.23 -13.24 4.05
N SER A 95 -1.43 -14.21 3.62
CA SER A 95 -0.31 -14.76 4.40
C SER A 95 0.84 -15.19 3.49
N GLY A 96 2.01 -15.46 4.07
CA GLY A 96 3.19 -15.89 3.31
C GLY A 96 4.09 -14.72 2.91
N ASN A 97 5.15 -15.04 2.17
CA ASN A 97 6.28 -14.15 1.85
C ASN A 97 6.52 -13.97 0.34
N GLY A 98 5.53 -14.32 -0.48
CA GLY A 98 5.56 -14.09 -1.92
C GLY A 98 5.11 -12.68 -2.30
N GLN A 99 4.74 -12.50 -3.56
CA GLN A 99 4.45 -11.20 -4.14
C GLN A 99 2.96 -10.97 -4.40
N VAL A 100 2.48 -9.77 -4.13
CA VAL A 100 1.18 -9.28 -4.59
C VAL A 100 1.41 -8.20 -5.64
N SER A 101 1.07 -8.48 -6.90
CA SER A 101 1.22 -7.56 -8.03
C SER A 101 -0.10 -6.83 -8.32
N THR A 102 -0.14 -5.54 -8.03
CA THR A 102 -1.28 -4.65 -8.26
C THR A 102 -1.12 -3.92 -9.60
N GLN A 103 -2.05 -4.15 -10.53
CA GLN A 103 -1.96 -3.67 -11.92
C GLN A 103 -3.17 -2.83 -12.36
N ALA A 104 -4.06 -2.51 -11.43
CA ALA A 104 -5.27 -1.70 -11.61
C ALA A 104 -5.60 -0.97 -10.30
N ALA A 105 -6.76 -0.29 -10.23
CA ALA A 105 -7.26 0.23 -8.95
C ALA A 105 -7.79 -0.92 -8.07
N VAL A 106 -7.21 -1.08 -6.88
CA VAL A 106 -7.52 -2.15 -5.94
C VAL A 106 -7.69 -1.56 -4.54
N THR A 107 -8.72 -1.99 -3.83
CA THR A 107 -8.87 -1.83 -2.39
C THR A 107 -8.50 -3.13 -1.69
N LEU A 108 -7.51 -3.08 -0.81
CA LEU A 108 -7.10 -4.20 0.02
C LEU A 108 -7.68 -4.01 1.42
N SER A 109 -8.64 -4.86 1.79
CA SER A 109 -9.41 -4.71 3.04
C SER A 109 -9.31 -5.91 3.97
N GLY A 110 -8.68 -7.01 3.52
CA GLY A 110 -8.41 -8.18 4.35
C GLY A 110 -7.49 -7.89 5.55
N ASP A 111 -7.60 -8.74 6.57
CA ASP A 111 -6.65 -8.78 7.68
C ASP A 111 -5.38 -9.52 7.24
N ASN A 112 -4.32 -8.78 6.96
CA ASN A 112 -3.12 -9.32 6.34
C ASN A 112 -1.93 -9.39 7.32
N ARG A 113 -2.14 -9.34 8.64
CA ARG A 113 -1.04 -9.36 9.64
C ARG A 113 -0.08 -10.55 9.53
N SER A 114 -0.47 -11.62 8.82
CA SER A 114 0.36 -12.80 8.58
C SER A 114 1.12 -12.77 7.24
N PHE A 115 0.93 -11.73 6.43
CA PHE A 115 1.65 -11.52 5.18
C PHE A 115 2.95 -10.76 5.46
N THR A 116 4.07 -11.31 5.01
CA THR A 116 5.42 -10.78 5.23
C THR A 116 6.17 -10.54 3.91
N GLY A 117 5.48 -10.68 2.78
CA GLY A 117 6.04 -10.53 1.44
C GLY A 117 6.00 -9.09 0.93
N GLU A 118 6.03 -8.94 -0.40
CA GLU A 118 6.15 -7.64 -1.05
C GLU A 118 4.89 -7.31 -1.86
N HIS A 119 4.42 -6.07 -1.72
CA HIS A 119 3.40 -5.50 -2.61
C HIS A 119 4.09 -4.75 -3.75
N HIS A 120 3.79 -5.10 -4.98
CA HIS A 120 4.35 -4.47 -6.19
C HIS A 120 3.25 -3.75 -6.96
N LEU A 121 3.41 -2.44 -7.16
CA LEU A 121 2.47 -1.59 -7.88
C LEU A 121 3.12 -1.13 -9.18
N ASN A 122 2.53 -1.51 -10.32
CA ASN A 122 2.99 -1.03 -11.61
C ASN A 122 2.42 0.35 -11.97
N SER A 123 2.68 0.84 -13.18
CA SER A 123 2.25 2.18 -13.63
C SER A 123 0.73 2.42 -13.59
N ASN A 124 -0.08 1.36 -13.63
CA ASN A 124 -1.55 1.42 -13.52
C ASN A 124 -2.03 1.00 -12.12
N GLY A 125 -1.15 0.46 -11.29
CA GLY A 125 -1.44 -0.04 -9.98
C GLY A 125 -1.74 1.08 -9.00
N LYS A 126 -2.97 1.08 -8.47
CA LYS A 126 -3.37 1.94 -7.36
C LYS A 126 -3.89 1.08 -6.22
N LEU A 127 -3.10 0.94 -5.16
CA LEU A 127 -3.48 0.16 -3.98
C LEU A 127 -4.05 1.09 -2.91
N THR A 128 -5.31 0.86 -2.50
CA THR A 128 -5.98 1.61 -1.45
C THR A 128 -6.11 0.76 -0.19
N VAL A 129 -5.75 1.32 0.95
CA VAL A 129 -5.89 0.71 2.27
C VAL A 129 -6.53 1.71 3.25
N SER A 130 -7.25 1.19 4.24
CA SER A 130 -7.86 2.00 5.30
C SER A 130 -7.37 1.63 6.69
N GLN A 131 -6.60 0.56 6.82
CA GLN A 131 -6.00 0.10 8.07
C GLN A 131 -4.56 -0.36 7.81
N ALA A 132 -3.66 -0.13 8.77
CA ALA A 132 -2.24 -0.49 8.62
C ALA A 132 -2.05 -1.98 8.33
N GLN A 133 -2.82 -2.85 9.00
CA GLN A 133 -2.74 -4.31 8.80
C GLN A 133 -3.13 -4.77 7.40
N ASN A 134 -3.77 -3.93 6.58
CA ASN A 134 -4.06 -4.30 5.19
C ASN A 134 -2.75 -4.47 4.40
N LEU A 135 -1.69 -3.74 4.75
CA LEU A 135 -0.39 -3.85 4.08
C LEU A 135 0.45 -5.05 4.54
N GLY A 136 0.09 -5.70 5.64
CA GLY A 136 0.78 -6.89 6.11
C GLY A 136 1.28 -6.78 7.55
N ALA A 137 2.23 -7.64 7.89
CA ALA A 137 3.11 -7.45 9.04
C ALA A 137 4.08 -6.28 8.79
N ASP A 138 4.74 -5.80 9.85
CA ASP A 138 5.72 -4.71 9.76
C ASP A 138 6.89 -5.03 8.83
N SER A 139 7.23 -6.31 8.65
CA SER A 139 8.31 -6.75 7.75
C SER A 139 7.91 -6.77 6.27
N ALA A 140 6.62 -6.66 5.95
CA ALA A 140 6.19 -6.58 4.55
C ALA A 140 6.59 -5.23 3.95
N THR A 141 6.82 -5.19 2.64
CA THR A 141 7.26 -3.99 1.93
C THR A 141 6.28 -3.59 0.84
N VAL A 142 6.32 -2.32 0.44
CA VAL A 142 5.54 -1.81 -0.68
C VAL A 142 6.47 -1.16 -1.69
N HIS A 143 6.38 -1.61 -2.94
CA HIS A 143 7.19 -1.19 -4.06
C HIS A 143 6.30 -0.52 -5.11
N LEU A 144 6.52 0.78 -5.33
CA LEU A 144 5.90 1.54 -6.40
C LEU A 144 6.88 1.53 -7.58
N ASP A 145 6.75 0.52 -8.44
CA ASP A 145 7.80 0.10 -9.38
C ASP A 145 7.95 1.00 -10.60
N ALA A 146 6.91 1.78 -10.94
CA ALA A 146 6.89 2.60 -12.14
C ALA A 146 6.14 3.91 -11.93
N ALA A 147 6.55 4.95 -12.66
CA ALA A 147 5.82 6.22 -12.69
C ALA A 147 4.33 5.98 -12.97
N GLY A 148 3.45 6.65 -12.21
CA GLY A 148 2.01 6.42 -12.21
C GLY A 148 1.50 5.44 -11.15
N ALA A 149 2.37 4.60 -10.58
CA ALA A 149 2.01 3.74 -9.44
C ALA A 149 1.61 4.58 -8.22
N GLY A 150 0.58 4.10 -7.49
CA GLY A 150 0.01 4.84 -6.37
C GLY A 150 -0.37 4.00 -5.16
N LEU A 151 0.09 4.38 -3.97
CA LEU A 151 -0.43 3.88 -2.70
C LEU A 151 -1.38 4.92 -2.11
N VAL A 152 -2.56 4.51 -1.64
CA VAL A 152 -3.58 5.40 -1.07
C VAL A 152 -3.91 4.95 0.34
N LEU A 153 -3.56 5.78 1.32
CA LEU A 153 -3.96 5.66 2.72
C LEU A 153 -5.24 6.48 2.89
N SER A 154 -6.40 5.83 2.95
CA SER A 154 -7.71 6.49 2.96
C SER A 154 -8.47 6.22 4.24
N ASN A 155 -8.87 7.28 4.95
CA ASN A 155 -9.50 7.19 6.28
C ASN A 155 -8.67 6.37 7.29
N LEU A 156 -7.35 6.31 7.11
CA LEU A 156 -6.44 5.51 7.91
C LEU A 156 -6.03 6.28 9.15
N SER A 157 -6.12 5.64 10.32
CA SER A 157 -5.60 6.19 11.57
C SER A 157 -4.64 5.20 12.21
N GLY A 158 -3.37 5.59 12.35
CA GLY A 158 -2.34 4.74 12.95
C GLY A 158 -1.01 4.80 12.19
N SER A 159 -0.08 3.98 12.65
CA SER A 159 1.28 3.94 12.15
C SER A 159 1.43 2.93 11.01
N ILE A 160 2.20 3.30 10.00
CA ILE A 160 2.67 2.42 8.94
C ILE A 160 4.15 2.11 9.22
N HIS A 161 4.42 0.81 9.42
CA HIS A 161 5.74 0.27 9.68
C HIS A 161 6.39 -0.36 8.44
N ASN A 162 5.61 -0.52 7.36
CA ASN A 162 6.09 -1.09 6.10
C ASN A 162 7.06 -0.13 5.41
N ALA A 163 8.22 -0.64 5.01
CA ALA A 163 9.17 0.11 4.19
C ALA A 163 8.60 0.33 2.80
N LEU A 164 8.72 1.57 2.31
CA LEU A 164 8.26 1.99 1.00
C LEU A 164 9.46 2.20 0.08
N TYR A 165 9.32 1.68 -1.14
CA TYR A 165 10.23 1.91 -2.26
C TYR A 165 9.45 2.51 -3.41
N GLY A 166 10.07 3.42 -4.14
CA GLY A 166 9.39 4.08 -5.24
C GLY A 166 10.35 4.81 -6.15
N VAL A 167 10.00 4.87 -7.43
CA VAL A 167 10.73 5.65 -8.44
C VAL A 167 10.13 7.05 -8.58
N SER A 168 10.84 7.94 -9.27
CA SER A 168 10.28 9.25 -9.61
C SER A 168 8.96 9.11 -10.38
N GLY A 169 7.97 9.95 -10.04
CA GLY A 169 6.64 9.91 -10.65
C GLY A 169 5.65 8.94 -10.00
N THR A 170 6.02 8.28 -8.90
CA THR A 170 5.08 7.53 -8.05
C THR A 170 4.49 8.43 -6.96
N THR A 171 3.30 8.08 -6.46
CA THR A 171 2.63 8.89 -5.42
C THR A 171 2.14 8.04 -4.25
N VAL A 172 2.41 8.48 -3.03
CA VAL A 172 1.70 8.02 -1.83
C VAL A 172 0.70 9.10 -1.42
N SER A 173 -0.59 8.76 -1.42
CA SER A 173 -1.68 9.67 -1.07
C SER A 173 -2.19 9.39 0.33
N VAL A 174 -2.21 10.41 1.19
CA VAL A 174 -2.85 10.40 2.51
C VAL A 174 -4.13 11.22 2.41
N THR A 175 -5.28 10.57 2.52
CA THR A 175 -6.57 11.18 2.14
C THR A 175 -7.75 10.75 3.00
N GLY A 176 -8.89 11.42 2.85
CA GLY A 176 -10.14 11.10 3.55
C GLY A 176 -10.05 11.26 5.07
N GLY A 177 -9.48 12.36 5.55
CA GLY A 177 -9.31 12.61 6.99
C GLY A 177 -8.35 11.64 7.67
N SER A 178 -7.39 11.08 6.92
CA SER A 178 -6.41 10.14 7.48
C SER A 178 -5.52 10.82 8.52
N LYS A 179 -5.11 10.07 9.53
CA LYS A 179 -4.10 10.42 10.55
C LYS A 179 -3.01 9.36 10.52
N ALA A 180 -2.22 9.38 9.46
CA ALA A 180 -1.18 8.39 9.20
C ALA A 180 0.14 8.82 9.83
N GLU A 181 0.86 7.88 10.45
CA GLU A 181 2.24 8.09 10.90
C GLU A 181 3.17 7.15 10.12
N MET A 182 4.19 7.69 9.46
CA MET A 182 5.23 6.86 8.84
C MET A 182 6.38 6.69 9.81
N THR A 183 6.77 5.44 10.05
CA THR A 183 7.82 5.11 11.03
C THR A 183 8.97 4.29 10.43
N ALA A 184 8.75 3.68 9.27
CA ALA A 184 9.75 2.88 8.57
C ALA A 184 10.90 3.73 8.01
N ASP A 185 12.01 3.07 7.71
CA ASP A 185 13.04 3.65 6.84
C ASP A 185 12.56 3.58 5.39
N ASN A 186 12.18 4.73 4.84
CA ASN A 186 11.71 4.88 3.47
C ASN A 186 12.77 5.53 2.58
N SER A 187 14.06 5.45 2.92
CA SER A 187 15.15 6.04 2.13
C SER A 187 15.17 5.62 0.65
N GLY A 188 14.59 4.46 0.32
CA GLY A 188 14.40 3.97 -1.06
C GLY A 188 13.18 4.53 -1.79
N PHE A 189 12.37 5.39 -1.16
CA PHE A 189 11.23 6.04 -1.79
C PHE A 189 11.62 7.39 -2.41
N LEU A 190 11.56 7.46 -3.73
CA LEU A 190 11.93 8.63 -4.54
C LEU A 190 10.71 9.33 -5.17
N GLY A 191 9.52 9.03 -4.65
CA GLY A 191 8.25 9.52 -5.18
C GLY A 191 7.76 10.81 -4.52
N ASN A 192 6.46 11.06 -4.66
CA ASN A 192 5.77 12.20 -4.07
C ASN A 192 4.80 11.75 -2.99
N TRP A 193 4.63 12.59 -1.97
CA TRP A 193 3.54 12.50 -1.01
C TRP A 193 2.46 13.51 -1.38
N LEU A 194 1.21 13.08 -1.40
CA LEU A 194 0.05 13.95 -1.51
C LEU A 194 -0.78 13.83 -0.24
N VAL A 195 -0.92 14.91 0.51
CA VAL A 195 -1.82 14.97 1.68
C VAL A 195 -3.04 15.80 1.27
N SER A 196 -4.22 15.24 1.46
CA SER A 196 -5.47 15.83 0.95
C SER A 196 -6.68 15.49 1.81
N GLY A 197 -7.75 16.27 1.71
CA GLY A 197 -9.04 15.95 2.34
C GLY A 197 -8.97 15.98 3.86
N ASP A 198 -8.42 17.05 4.42
CA ASP A 198 -8.29 17.31 5.85
C ASP A 198 -7.46 16.22 6.56
N SER A 199 -6.39 15.78 5.91
CA SER A 199 -5.55 14.68 6.39
C SER A 199 -4.27 15.15 7.08
N LEU A 200 -3.72 14.30 7.93
CA LEU A 200 -2.48 14.49 8.65
C LEU A 200 -1.51 13.35 8.33
N LEU A 201 -0.32 13.72 7.86
CA LEU A 201 0.85 12.85 7.71
C LEU A 201 1.86 13.21 8.79
N ARG A 202 2.15 12.28 9.71
CA ARG A 202 3.13 12.45 10.79
C ARG A 202 4.42 11.69 10.51
N VAL A 203 5.55 12.32 10.78
CA VAL A 203 6.89 11.72 10.73
C VAL A 203 7.75 12.21 11.88
N ALA A 204 8.73 11.40 12.28
CA ALA A 204 9.67 11.73 13.36
C ALA A 204 11.14 11.72 12.91
N ALA A 205 11.43 11.20 11.72
CA ALA A 205 12.78 11.10 11.17
C ALA A 205 12.82 11.39 9.66
N GLY A 206 13.97 11.88 9.18
CA GLY A 206 14.13 12.27 7.78
C GLY A 206 14.01 11.13 6.77
N ASN A 207 14.29 9.91 7.18
CA ASN A 207 14.11 8.74 6.33
C ASN A 207 12.64 8.29 6.24
N ASN A 208 11.71 8.79 7.07
CA ASN A 208 10.31 8.35 7.03
C ASN A 208 9.56 8.81 5.77
N LEU A 209 10.02 9.87 5.09
CA LEU A 209 9.44 10.32 3.82
C LEU A 209 10.21 9.85 2.59
N GLY A 210 11.42 9.31 2.77
CA GLY A 210 12.36 9.06 1.70
C GLY A 210 13.22 10.24 1.31
N LYS A 211 14.40 9.94 0.80
CA LYS A 211 15.42 10.92 0.46
C LYS A 211 14.97 11.69 -0.79
N ASP A 212 14.94 13.01 -0.72
CA ASP A 212 14.60 13.91 -1.83
C ASP A 212 13.13 13.83 -2.31
N SER A 213 12.25 13.10 -1.60
CA SER A 213 10.82 13.11 -1.90
C SER A 213 10.22 14.50 -1.63
N SER A 214 9.12 14.79 -2.32
CA SER A 214 8.37 16.04 -2.15
C SER A 214 7.01 15.76 -1.52
N VAL A 215 6.55 16.66 -0.65
CA VAL A 215 5.24 16.60 -0.01
C VAL A 215 4.37 17.74 -0.55
N ASN A 216 3.19 17.41 -1.05
CA ASN A 216 2.19 18.38 -1.45
C ASN A 216 1.00 18.35 -0.48
N LEU A 217 0.73 19.49 0.17
CA LEU A 217 -0.43 19.69 1.03
C LEU A 217 -1.54 20.38 0.24
N ALA A 218 -2.55 19.62 -0.16
CA ALA A 218 -3.50 20.03 -1.20
C ALA A 218 -4.37 21.24 -0.80
N ALA A 219 -4.72 21.36 0.48
CA ALA A 219 -5.55 22.42 1.01
C ALA A 219 -5.14 22.82 2.44
N ALA A 220 -5.69 23.93 2.93
CA ALA A 220 -5.41 24.48 4.27
C ALA A 220 -5.67 23.52 5.44
N GLY A 221 -6.55 22.52 5.26
CA GLY A 221 -6.82 21.49 6.28
C GLY A 221 -5.79 20.37 6.32
N ASP A 222 -4.90 20.28 5.33
CA ASP A 222 -3.92 19.20 5.21
C ASP A 222 -2.62 19.53 5.95
N THR A 223 -2.11 18.57 6.72
CA THR A 223 -0.96 18.79 7.62
C THR A 223 0.15 17.79 7.37
N LEU A 224 1.37 18.28 7.24
CA LEU A 224 2.59 17.50 7.49
C LEU A 224 3.08 17.84 8.90
N GLN A 225 3.13 16.85 9.79
CA GLN A 225 3.58 17.00 11.16
C GLN A 225 4.96 16.37 11.35
N LEU A 226 5.93 17.20 11.72
CA LEU A 226 7.28 16.82 12.15
C LEU A 226 7.27 16.72 13.69
N ALA A 227 6.89 15.55 14.21
CA ALA A 227 6.75 15.30 15.65
C ALA A 227 8.04 14.73 16.23
N GLY A 228 8.71 15.44 17.13
CA GLY A 228 9.98 15.02 17.72
C GLY A 228 11.13 14.94 16.70
N TYR A 229 10.98 15.59 15.55
CA TYR A 229 11.95 15.55 14.46
C TYR A 229 13.20 16.36 14.79
N GLN A 230 14.37 15.76 14.64
CA GLN A 230 15.65 16.40 14.93
C GLN A 230 16.54 16.52 13.69
N GLY A 231 17.13 17.70 13.50
CA GLY A 231 18.16 17.93 12.48
C GLY A 231 17.61 18.55 11.19
N ILE A 232 18.31 18.30 10.07
CA ILE A 232 17.99 18.89 8.77
C ILE A 232 16.79 18.16 8.16
N PHE A 233 15.73 18.91 7.87
CA PHE A 233 14.61 18.40 7.11
C PHE A 233 14.86 18.64 5.62
N ALA A 234 15.16 17.59 4.86
CA ALA A 234 15.64 17.70 3.49
C ALA A 234 14.54 17.66 2.40
N ASN A 235 13.29 17.37 2.77
CA ASN A 235 12.19 17.21 1.81
C ASN A 235 11.61 18.57 1.39
N ASN A 236 11.12 18.65 0.17
CA ASN A 236 10.38 19.83 -0.30
C ASN A 236 8.92 19.75 0.15
N VAL A 237 8.32 20.88 0.51
CA VAL A 237 6.91 20.95 0.90
C VAL A 237 6.22 22.06 0.10
N SER A 238 5.17 21.71 -0.62
CA SER A 238 4.38 22.63 -1.43
C SER A 238 2.91 22.63 -1.02
N GLY A 239 2.14 23.53 -1.63
CA GLY A 239 0.70 23.65 -1.41
C GLY A 239 0.35 24.71 -0.38
N SER A 240 -0.86 24.64 0.15
CA SER A 240 -1.47 25.67 1.03
C SER A 240 -1.82 25.15 2.43
N GLY A 241 -1.38 23.94 2.76
CA GLY A 241 -1.60 23.33 4.07
C GLY A 241 -0.65 23.82 5.16
N LEU A 242 -0.55 23.02 6.22
CA LEU A 242 0.25 23.31 7.41
C LEU A 242 1.46 22.38 7.53
N LEU A 243 2.66 22.96 7.59
CA LEU A 243 3.83 22.30 8.15
C LEU A 243 3.86 22.55 9.66
N SER A 244 3.65 21.51 10.46
CA SER A 244 3.57 21.60 11.92
C SER A 244 4.76 20.94 12.60
N LEU A 245 5.39 21.63 13.55
CA LEU A 245 6.46 21.11 14.40
C LEU A 245 5.92 20.94 15.82
N THR A 246 5.99 19.72 16.34
CA THR A 246 5.47 19.35 17.68
C THR A 246 6.42 18.43 18.42
N ASP A 247 6.09 18.12 19.67
CA ASP A 247 6.80 17.14 20.50
C ASP A 247 8.30 17.43 20.65
N SER A 248 8.65 18.70 20.90
CA SER A 248 10.03 19.17 21.06
C SER A 248 10.92 18.95 19.83
N ALA A 249 10.35 19.03 18.63
CA ALA A 249 11.10 18.96 17.38
C ALA A 249 12.12 20.11 17.27
N ALA A 250 13.33 19.81 16.82
CA ALA A 250 14.36 20.80 16.50
C ALA A 250 14.76 20.65 15.03
N VAL A 251 14.04 21.34 14.16
CA VAL A 251 14.17 21.23 12.70
C VAL A 251 15.06 22.35 12.17
N THR A 252 15.95 22.00 11.25
CA THR A 252 16.74 22.96 10.47
C THR A 252 16.32 22.90 9.01
N LEU A 253 16.10 24.06 8.42
CA LEU A 253 15.99 24.26 6.99
C LEU A 253 17.24 24.99 6.49
N ASP A 254 17.81 24.49 5.41
CA ASP A 254 18.92 25.06 4.66
C ASP A 254 18.47 25.52 3.25
N SER A 255 19.39 26.11 2.51
CA SER A 255 19.15 26.67 1.17
C SER A 255 18.70 25.66 0.10
N THR A 256 18.78 24.36 0.37
CA THR A 256 18.36 23.31 -0.58
C THR A 256 16.87 23.01 -0.50
N GLN A 257 16.20 23.39 0.59
CA GLN A 257 14.78 23.14 0.75
C GLN A 257 13.89 24.21 0.14
N LYS A 258 12.80 23.75 -0.47
CA LYS A 258 11.75 24.60 -1.03
C LYS A 258 10.47 24.40 -0.24
N LEU A 259 10.14 25.39 0.58
CA LEU A 259 8.80 25.56 1.12
C LEU A 259 7.96 26.40 0.14
N GLY A 260 6.73 25.97 -0.11
CA GLY A 260 5.77 26.71 -0.93
C GLY A 260 5.44 28.08 -0.32
N ALA A 261 5.23 29.09 -1.16
CA ALA A 261 4.95 30.45 -0.71
C ALA A 261 3.64 30.58 0.10
N ASP A 262 2.67 29.71 -0.18
CA ASP A 262 1.35 29.71 0.47
C ASP A 262 1.28 28.74 1.67
N LEU A 263 2.39 28.12 2.05
CA LEU A 263 2.46 27.15 3.13
C LEU A 263 2.39 27.85 4.50
N ALA A 264 1.48 27.40 5.36
CA ALA A 264 1.49 27.82 6.76
C ALA A 264 2.54 27.02 7.56
N VAL A 265 3.18 27.66 8.53
CA VAL A 265 4.12 27.00 9.45
C VAL A 265 3.64 27.19 10.89
N GLY A 266 3.45 26.07 11.59
CA GLY A 266 3.08 26.03 13.01
C GLY A 266 4.21 25.44 13.84
N ILE A 267 4.52 26.07 14.98
CA ILE A 267 5.55 25.60 15.92
C ILE A 267 4.92 25.56 17.30
N ALA A 268 4.89 24.38 17.92
CA ALA A 268 4.28 24.15 19.22
C ALA A 268 5.14 23.21 20.08
N ASP A 269 4.74 22.97 21.33
CA ASP A 269 5.30 21.95 22.23
C ASP A 269 6.82 22.01 22.41
N ASN A 270 7.32 23.23 22.64
CA ASN A 270 8.75 23.54 22.78
C ASN A 270 9.60 23.20 21.55
N SER A 271 8.99 23.10 20.38
CA SER A 271 9.70 22.89 19.13
C SER A 271 10.39 24.17 18.65
N ALA A 272 11.40 24.00 17.79
CA ALA A 272 12.18 25.07 17.20
C ALA A 272 12.38 24.82 15.71
N LEU A 273 12.29 25.91 14.93
CA LEU A 273 12.65 25.94 13.53
C LEU A 273 13.87 26.84 13.36
N THR A 274 14.95 26.29 12.83
CA THR A 274 16.17 27.02 12.48
C THR A 274 16.20 27.23 10.97
N LEU A 275 16.42 28.47 10.56
CA LEU A 275 16.61 28.86 9.16
C LEU A 275 18.09 29.14 8.95
N SER A 276 18.81 28.16 8.38
CA SER A 276 20.23 28.24 8.06
C SER A 276 20.44 28.63 6.60
N ASP A 277 21.49 29.39 6.32
CA ASP A 277 21.90 29.75 4.95
C ASP A 277 20.80 30.42 4.10
N LEU A 278 19.87 31.16 4.72
CA LEU A 278 19.00 32.09 3.98
C LEU A 278 19.81 33.34 3.62
N ALA A 279 20.18 33.46 2.35
CA ALA A 279 20.62 34.71 1.73
C ALA A 279 19.42 35.58 1.35
#